data_AF-A0A3B0BZ26-F1
#
_entry.id   AF-A0A3B0BZ26-F1
#
_cell.length_a   1.000
_cell.length_b   1.000
_cell.length_c   1.000
_cell.angle_alpha   90.00
_cell.angle_beta   90.00
_cell.angle_gamma   90.00
#
_symmetry.space_group_name_H-M   'P 1'
#
loop_
_entity.id
_entity.type
_entity.pdbx_description
1 polymer ?
#
loop_
_entity_poly.entity_id
_entity_poly.type
_entity_poly.pdbx_seq_one_letter_code
_entity_poly.pdbx_strand_id
1 'polypeptide(L)'
;MTERHATTENPFSWRKPAPLGWPVASDEMLTIAAPLLAGASITLLGVAIEQRDVFRWADPLLLALVLTVIFMIVAMVWGVSARGHLYSRSDLQDWWGPLDMLPPELNEELIREQQSQFARWLKGIRLAMRCFNLGLVLLAVSGILALVPPEHEATPLWRWTAAGAVAATVVGIGVARVWPRGRR
;
A
#
# COMPACT_ATOMS: atom_id res chain seq x y z
N MET A 1 -16.85 -34.70 22.36
CA MET A 1 -17.93 -34.17 21.49
C MET A 1 -17.82 -32.66 21.55
N THR A 2 -17.16 -32.07 20.56
CA THR A 2 -16.88 -30.63 20.53
C THR A 2 -17.90 -30.00 19.58
N GLU A 3 -18.86 -29.27 20.14
CA GLU A 3 -19.86 -28.53 19.37
C GLU A 3 -19.14 -27.55 18.45
N ARG A 4 -19.17 -27.83 17.14
CA ARG A 4 -18.95 -26.79 16.14
C ARG A 4 -20.17 -25.89 16.21
N HIS A 5 -20.01 -24.69 16.77
CA HIS A 5 -20.91 -23.58 16.50
C HIS A 5 -20.90 -23.34 14.98
N ALA A 6 -21.80 -24.01 14.28
CA ALA A 6 -22.20 -23.61 12.95
C ALA A 6 -22.84 -22.23 13.13
N THR A 7 -22.07 -21.19 12.81
CA THR A 7 -22.61 -19.85 12.63
C THR A 7 -23.68 -19.98 11.57
N THR A 8 -24.95 -19.91 11.98
CA THR A 8 -26.05 -19.56 11.11
C THR A 8 -25.78 -18.14 10.63
N GLU A 9 -24.89 -17.99 9.64
CA GLU A 9 -24.61 -16.70 9.01
C GLU A 9 -25.90 -16.26 8.36
N ASN A 10 -26.58 -15.31 9.00
CA ASN A 10 -27.60 -14.54 8.32
C ASN A 10 -26.95 -13.94 7.06
N PRO A 11 -27.42 -14.28 5.85
CA PRO A 11 -26.81 -13.79 4.61
C PRO A 11 -26.81 -12.25 4.53
N PHE A 12 -27.67 -11.60 5.34
CA PHE A 12 -27.78 -10.16 5.50
C PHE A 12 -27.07 -9.67 6.77
N SER A 13 -25.76 -9.91 6.85
CA SER A 13 -24.91 -9.30 7.88
C SER A 13 -24.01 -8.21 7.29
N TRP A 14 -23.85 -7.12 8.05
CA TRP A 14 -22.99 -6.00 7.70
C TRP A 14 -21.53 -6.45 7.61
N ARG A 15 -20.86 -6.15 6.49
CA ARG A 15 -19.43 -6.48 6.34
C ARG A 15 -18.56 -5.47 7.07
N LYS A 16 -17.59 -5.99 7.82
CA LYS A 16 -16.55 -5.22 8.48
C LYS A 16 -15.18 -5.45 7.84
N PRO A 17 -14.32 -4.42 7.79
CA PRO A 17 -12.92 -4.60 7.43
C PRO A 17 -12.20 -5.47 8.46
N ALA A 18 -11.32 -6.34 7.99
CA ALA A 18 -10.44 -7.14 8.82
C ALA A 18 -9.01 -7.07 8.25
N PRO A 19 -7.98 -6.72 9.06
CA PRO A 19 -8.06 -6.27 10.45
C PRO A 19 -8.73 -4.89 10.59
N LEU A 20 -9.30 -4.60 11.77
CA LEU A 20 -10.12 -3.39 12.00
C LEU A 20 -9.35 -2.08 11.79
N GLY A 21 -8.06 -2.03 12.16
CA GLY A 21 -7.20 -0.85 11.97
C GLY A 21 -6.65 -0.70 10.55
N TRP A 22 -6.84 -1.69 9.68
CA TRP A 22 -6.26 -1.69 8.34
C TRP A 22 -6.74 -0.55 7.44
N PRO A 23 -8.04 -0.19 7.39
CA PRO A 23 -8.50 0.92 6.55
C PRO A 23 -7.83 2.24 6.90
N VAL A 24 -7.73 2.57 8.20
CA VAL A 24 -7.09 3.81 8.67
C VAL A 24 -5.60 3.81 8.33
N ALA A 25 -4.90 2.71 8.63
CA ALA A 25 -3.47 2.61 8.32
C ALA A 25 -3.19 2.70 6.81
N SER A 26 -4.00 2.04 5.97
CA SER A 26 -3.86 2.14 4.52
C SER A 26 -4.17 3.54 4.00
N ASP A 27 -5.14 4.23 4.59
CA ASP A 27 -5.48 5.60 4.19
C ASP A 27 -4.34 6.57 4.50
N GLU A 28 -3.73 6.51 5.69
CA GLU A 28 -2.54 7.31 6.03
C GLU A 28 -1.37 7.03 5.08
N MET A 29 -1.10 5.74 4.79
CA MET A 29 -0.04 5.38 3.86
C MET A 29 -0.26 5.94 2.45
N LEU A 30 -1.49 5.85 1.94
CA LEU A 30 -1.79 6.19 0.54
C LEU A 30 -2.02 7.68 0.33
N THR A 31 -2.48 8.41 1.34
CA THR A 31 -2.79 9.85 1.22
C THR A 31 -1.71 10.76 1.77
N ILE A 32 -0.87 10.28 2.70
CA ILE A 32 0.22 11.06 3.30
C ILE A 32 1.56 10.58 2.78
N ALA A 33 1.90 9.30 3.03
CA ALA A 33 3.25 8.80 2.75
C ALA A 33 3.54 8.68 1.26
N ALA A 34 2.59 8.18 0.45
CA ALA A 34 2.78 8.00 -0.98
C ALA A 34 3.15 9.31 -1.73
N PRO A 35 2.39 10.42 -1.59
CA PRO A 35 2.77 11.67 -2.24
C PRO A 35 4.09 12.27 -1.72
N LEU A 36 4.40 12.13 -0.42
CA LEU A 36 5.69 12.57 0.13
C LEU A 36 6.86 11.81 -0.51
N LEU A 37 6.75 10.48 -0.60
CA LEU A 37 7.78 9.64 -1.23
C LEU A 37 7.88 9.91 -2.74
N ALA A 38 6.76 10.18 -3.41
CA ALA A 38 6.77 10.60 -4.81
C ALA A 38 7.54 11.92 -4.98
N GLY A 39 7.25 12.93 -4.16
CA GLY A 39 7.95 14.22 -4.17
C GLY A 39 9.45 14.07 -3.92
N ALA A 40 9.84 13.33 -2.89
CA ALA A 40 11.25 13.05 -2.60
C ALA A 40 11.95 12.32 -3.76
N SER A 41 11.26 11.36 -4.39
CA SER A 41 11.79 10.63 -5.54
C SER A 41 11.98 11.53 -6.78
N ILE A 42 11.09 12.51 -7.00
CA ILE A 42 11.25 13.53 -8.05
C ILE A 42 12.47 14.41 -7.78
N THR A 43 12.68 14.83 -6.52
CA THR A 43 13.87 15.61 -6.15
C THR A 43 15.16 14.82 -6.41
N LEU A 44 15.22 13.55 -5.97
CA LEU A 44 16.36 12.67 -6.22
C LEU A 44 16.58 12.43 -7.72
N LEU A 45 15.51 12.33 -8.50
CA LEU A 45 15.60 12.22 -9.96
C LEU A 45 16.28 13.44 -10.57
N GLY A 46 15.93 14.66 -10.12
CA GLY A 46 16.60 15.89 -10.56
C GLY A 46 18.10 15.89 -10.27
N VAL A 47 18.49 15.51 -9.04
CA VAL A 47 19.90 15.39 -8.65
C VAL A 47 20.63 14.35 -9.49
N ALA A 48 20.01 13.20 -9.73
CA ALA A 48 20.59 12.12 -10.54
C ALA A 48 20.79 12.52 -12.01
N ILE A 49 19.92 13.37 -12.55
CA ILE A 49 20.07 13.94 -13.89
C ILE A 49 21.23 14.94 -13.93
N GLU A 50 21.33 15.82 -12.94
CA GLU A 50 22.38 16.83 -12.86
C GLU A 50 23.78 16.20 -12.69
N GLN A 51 23.89 15.14 -11.89
CA GLN A 51 25.15 14.49 -11.55
C GLN A 51 25.32 13.14 -12.26
N ARG A 52 24.81 13.01 -13.49
CA ARG A 52 24.77 11.73 -14.22
C ARG A 52 26.12 11.02 -14.27
N ASP A 53 27.21 11.76 -14.50
CA ASP A 53 28.56 11.22 -14.66
C ASP A 53 29.19 10.69 -13.36
N VAL A 54 28.58 11.00 -12.20
CA VAL A 54 29.03 10.52 -10.88
C VAL A 54 28.54 9.10 -10.59
N PHE A 55 27.44 8.68 -11.24
CA PHE A 55 26.82 7.39 -10.98
C PHE A 55 27.30 6.32 -11.96
N ARG A 56 27.70 5.16 -11.44
CA ARG A 56 28.08 4.01 -12.27
C ARG A 56 26.93 3.52 -13.16
N TRP A 57 25.71 3.54 -12.65
CA TRP A 57 24.51 3.05 -13.33
C TRP A 57 23.41 4.12 -13.36
N ALA A 58 23.73 5.27 -13.95
CA ALA A 58 22.82 6.40 -14.02
C ALA A 58 21.49 6.05 -14.72
N ASP A 59 21.50 5.38 -15.87
CA ASP A 59 20.26 5.11 -16.61
C ASP A 59 19.29 4.16 -15.88
N PRO A 60 19.76 3.03 -15.30
CA PRO A 60 18.91 2.20 -14.42
C PRO A 60 18.42 2.95 -13.17
N LEU A 61 19.25 3.82 -12.59
CA LEU A 61 18.88 4.65 -11.43
C LEU A 61 17.71 5.58 -11.78
N LEU A 62 17.82 6.30 -12.90
CA LEU A 62 16.79 7.21 -13.40
C LEU A 62 15.48 6.46 -13.68
N LEU A 63 15.56 5.30 -14.35
CA LEU A 63 14.38 4.48 -14.63
C LEU A 63 13.70 4.01 -13.32
N ALA A 64 14.48 3.54 -12.34
CA ALA A 64 13.95 3.09 -11.06
C ALA A 64 13.25 4.23 -10.29
N LEU A 65 13.82 5.44 -10.31
CA LEU A 65 13.21 6.63 -9.68
C LEU A 65 11.91 7.04 -10.39
N VAL A 66 11.88 7.06 -11.73
CA VAL A 66 10.67 7.36 -12.49
C VAL A 66 9.56 6.35 -12.21
N LEU A 67 9.88 5.05 -12.23
CA LEU A 67 8.91 4.01 -11.90
C LEU A 67 8.41 4.15 -10.47
N THR A 68 9.30 4.47 -9.51
CA THR A 68 8.91 4.74 -8.12
C THR A 68 7.85 5.83 -8.04
N VAL A 69 8.07 6.97 -8.72
CA VAL A 69 7.13 8.09 -8.76
C VAL A 69 5.78 7.65 -9.33
N ILE A 70 5.79 6.94 -10.46
CA ILE A 70 4.56 6.44 -11.11
C ILE A 70 3.79 5.52 -10.15
N PHE A 71 4.46 4.55 -9.53
CA PHE A 71 3.80 3.61 -8.61
C PHE A 71 3.23 4.31 -7.37
N MET A 72 3.92 5.32 -6.82
CA MET A 72 3.42 6.09 -5.69
C MET A 72 2.19 6.93 -6.05
N ILE A 73 2.20 7.59 -7.22
CA ILE A 73 1.04 8.36 -7.70
C ILE A 73 -0.15 7.43 -7.96
N VAL A 74 0.07 6.29 -8.63
CA VAL A 74 -0.97 5.29 -8.87
C VAL A 74 -1.53 4.77 -7.55
N ALA A 75 -0.68 4.47 -6.57
CA ALA A 75 -1.12 4.05 -5.24
C ALA A 75 -2.04 5.09 -4.59
N MET A 76 -1.66 6.37 -4.63
CA MET A 76 -2.48 7.47 -4.10
C MET A 76 -3.84 7.57 -4.81
N VAL A 77 -3.86 7.60 -6.16
CA VAL A 77 -5.09 7.74 -6.96
C VAL A 77 -6.07 6.60 -6.68
N TRP A 78 -5.57 5.37 -6.62
CA TRP A 78 -6.40 4.21 -6.30
C TRP A 78 -6.84 4.20 -4.83
N GLY A 79 -5.99 4.67 -3.90
CA GLY A 79 -6.34 4.80 -2.49
C GLY A 79 -7.50 5.76 -2.26
N VAL A 80 -7.42 6.96 -2.83
CA VAL A 80 -8.49 7.96 -2.77
C VAL A 80 -9.76 7.45 -3.42
N SER A 81 -9.65 6.83 -4.61
CA SER A 81 -10.81 6.27 -5.31
C SER A 81 -11.47 5.12 -4.54
N ALA A 82 -10.68 4.27 -3.86
CA ALA A 82 -11.21 3.19 -3.05
C ALA A 82 -11.94 3.72 -1.81
N ARG A 83 -11.43 4.78 -1.16
CA ARG A 83 -12.01 5.35 0.06
C ARG A 83 -13.49 5.71 -0.08
N GLY A 84 -13.91 6.23 -1.24
CA GLY A 84 -15.32 6.57 -1.50
C GLY A 84 -16.28 5.39 -1.46
N HIS A 85 -15.79 4.15 -1.47
CA HIS A 85 -16.60 2.93 -1.44
C HIS A 85 -16.68 2.29 -0.04
N LEU A 86 -15.98 2.86 0.96
CA LEU A 86 -15.98 2.35 2.32
C LEU A 86 -16.89 3.20 3.20
N TYR A 87 -17.98 2.59 3.65
CA TYR A 87 -18.89 3.16 4.63
C TYR A 87 -19.40 2.08 5.58
N SER A 88 -19.83 2.52 6.75
CA SER A 88 -20.26 1.72 7.88
C SER A 88 -21.78 1.79 8.06
N ARG A 89 -22.29 0.96 8.97
CA ARG A 89 -23.70 0.99 9.37
C ARG A 89 -24.08 2.34 9.99
N SER A 90 -23.17 2.98 10.75
CA SER A 90 -23.45 4.29 11.34
C SER A 90 -23.57 5.37 10.27
N ASP A 91 -22.72 5.34 9.23
CA ASP A 91 -22.85 6.29 8.12
C ASP A 91 -24.22 6.17 7.42
N LEU A 92 -24.71 4.93 7.25
CA LEU A 92 -26.06 4.69 6.73
C LEU A 92 -27.17 5.17 7.68
N GLN A 93 -27.00 5.00 9.00
CA GLN A 93 -27.94 5.54 9.99
C GLN A 93 -27.98 7.07 9.95
N ASP A 94 -26.84 7.71 9.72
CA ASP A 94 -26.76 9.17 9.60
C ASP A 94 -27.45 9.68 8.33
N TRP A 95 -27.41 8.92 7.23
CA TRP A 95 -28.05 9.31 5.96
C TRP A 95 -29.54 8.97 5.88
N TRP A 96 -29.97 7.84 6.44
CA TRP A 96 -31.34 7.30 6.29
C TRP A 96 -32.16 7.32 7.59
N GLY A 97 -31.57 7.70 8.71
CA GLY A 97 -32.19 7.62 10.03
C GLY A 97 -32.08 6.20 10.65
N PRO A 98 -32.84 5.93 11.74
CA PRO A 98 -32.78 4.64 12.42
C PRO A 98 -33.14 3.47 11.47
N LEU A 99 -32.14 2.65 11.12
CA LEU A 99 -32.31 1.55 10.15
C LEU A 99 -33.32 0.48 10.58
N ASP A 100 -33.61 0.38 11.88
CA ASP A 100 -34.64 -0.47 12.47
C ASP A 100 -36.06 0.03 12.22
N MET A 101 -36.23 1.29 11.83
CA MET A 101 -37.50 1.89 11.43
C MET A 101 -37.74 1.83 9.91
N LEU A 102 -36.74 1.41 9.13
CA LEU A 102 -36.89 1.26 7.69
C LEU A 102 -37.69 0.00 7.32
N PRO A 103 -38.37 0.01 6.16
CA PRO A 103 -38.95 -1.21 5.60
C PRO A 103 -37.90 -2.34 5.50
N PRO A 104 -38.24 -3.60 5.85
CA PRO A 104 -37.29 -4.72 5.80
C PRO A 104 -36.63 -4.89 4.43
N GLU A 105 -37.38 -4.68 3.35
CA GLU A 105 -36.91 -4.76 1.96
C GLU A 105 -35.81 -3.74 1.67
N LEU A 106 -35.99 -2.50 2.13
CA LEU A 106 -35.00 -1.42 1.97
C LEU A 106 -33.74 -1.71 2.78
N ASN A 107 -33.88 -2.22 4.01
CA ASN A 107 -32.74 -2.59 4.84
C ASN A 107 -31.91 -3.73 4.20
N GLU A 108 -32.56 -4.74 3.64
CA GLU A 108 -31.87 -5.79 2.87
C GLU A 108 -31.15 -5.25 1.64
N GLU A 109 -31.75 -4.31 0.91
CA GLU A 109 -31.13 -3.67 -0.25
C GLU A 109 -29.89 -2.88 0.15
N LEU A 110 -29.95 -2.09 1.22
CA LEU A 110 -28.80 -1.34 1.76
C LEU A 110 -27.66 -2.27 2.20
N ILE A 111 -27.97 -3.43 2.78
CA ILE A 111 -26.95 -4.43 3.15
C ILE A 111 -26.29 -5.00 1.89
N ARG A 112 -27.06 -5.35 0.85
CA ARG A 112 -26.51 -5.86 -0.42
C ARG A 112 -25.64 -4.81 -1.11
N GLU A 113 -26.09 -3.56 -1.12
CA GLU A 113 -25.31 -2.46 -1.67
C GLU A 113 -24.00 -2.29 -0.90
N GLN A 114 -24.05 -2.25 0.43
CA GLN A 114 -22.85 -2.15 1.28
C GLN A 114 -21.86 -3.27 1.00
N GLN A 115 -22.33 -4.51 0.84
CA GLN A 115 -21.46 -5.64 0.52
C GLN A 115 -20.79 -5.49 -0.86
N SER A 116 -21.52 -4.97 -1.85
CA SER A 116 -21.00 -4.70 -3.19
C SER A 116 -19.94 -3.58 -3.17
N GLN A 117 -20.23 -2.46 -2.52
CA GLN A 117 -19.30 -1.34 -2.41
C GLN A 117 -18.06 -1.75 -1.59
N PHE A 118 -18.23 -2.51 -0.51
CA PHE A 118 -17.13 -3.07 0.26
C PHE A 118 -16.22 -3.98 -0.58
N ALA A 119 -16.79 -4.78 -1.49
CA ALA A 119 -16.00 -5.60 -2.41
C ALA A 119 -15.21 -4.76 -3.42
N ARG A 120 -15.77 -3.63 -3.89
CA ARG A 120 -15.07 -2.66 -4.77
C ARG A 120 -13.94 -1.96 -4.01
N TRP A 121 -14.19 -1.49 -2.80
CA TRP A 121 -13.16 -0.96 -1.90
C TRP A 121 -12.02 -1.98 -1.73
N LEU A 122 -12.35 -3.23 -1.40
CA LEU A 122 -11.34 -4.27 -1.14
C LEU A 122 -10.46 -4.57 -2.36
N LYS A 123 -11.01 -4.45 -3.58
CA LYS A 123 -10.22 -4.58 -4.83
C LYS A 123 -9.30 -3.37 -5.02
N GLY A 124 -9.87 -2.16 -4.91
CA GLY A 124 -9.12 -0.92 -5.11
C GLY A 124 -7.99 -0.74 -4.11
N ILE A 125 -8.25 -0.95 -2.82
CA ILE A 125 -7.26 -0.80 -1.76
C ILE A 125 -6.13 -1.85 -1.86
N ARG A 126 -6.44 -3.09 -2.30
CA ARG A 126 -5.42 -4.12 -2.52
C ARG A 126 -4.51 -3.76 -3.69
N LEU A 127 -5.06 -3.19 -4.76
CA LEU A 127 -4.25 -2.71 -5.88
C LEU A 127 -3.37 -1.53 -5.46
N ALA A 128 -3.95 -0.55 -4.75
CA ALA A 128 -3.22 0.60 -4.22
C ALA A 128 -2.04 0.17 -3.32
N MET A 129 -2.28 -0.77 -2.40
CA MET A 129 -1.24 -1.31 -1.52
C MET A 129 -0.15 -2.08 -2.27
N ARG A 130 -0.49 -2.79 -3.36
CA ARG A 130 0.52 -3.44 -4.22
C ARG A 130 1.39 -2.39 -4.91
N CYS A 131 0.78 -1.35 -5.48
CA CYS A 131 1.51 -0.26 -6.11
C CYS A 131 2.42 0.46 -5.12
N PHE A 132 1.93 0.78 -3.92
CA PHE A 132 2.74 1.40 -2.86
C PHE A 132 3.97 0.55 -2.51
N ASN A 133 3.77 -0.75 -2.29
CA ASN A 133 4.86 -1.67 -1.97
C ASN A 133 5.86 -1.81 -3.12
N LEU A 134 5.40 -1.87 -4.37
CA LEU A 134 6.29 -1.90 -5.53
C LEU A 134 7.11 -0.62 -5.66
N GLY A 135 6.48 0.55 -5.46
CA GLY A 135 7.17 1.83 -5.42
C GLY A 135 8.24 1.86 -4.32
N LEU A 136 7.94 1.34 -3.13
CA LEU A 136 8.91 1.31 -2.03
C LEU A 136 10.12 0.40 -2.35
N VAL A 137 9.89 -0.75 -2.99
CA VAL A 137 10.98 -1.64 -3.43
C VAL A 137 11.84 -0.95 -4.49
N LEU A 138 11.21 -0.31 -5.48
CA LEU A 138 11.93 0.43 -6.53
C LEU A 138 12.75 1.60 -5.96
N LEU A 139 12.23 2.29 -4.94
CA LEU A 139 12.96 3.33 -4.23
C LEU A 139 14.19 2.79 -3.50
N ALA A 140 14.08 1.61 -2.90
CA ALA A 140 15.23 0.97 -2.28
C ALA A 140 16.26 0.52 -3.33
N VAL A 141 15.79 0.00 -4.47
CA VAL A 141 16.66 -0.36 -5.61
C VAL A 141 17.38 0.87 -6.15
N SER A 142 16.71 2.02 -6.31
CA SER A 142 17.37 3.25 -6.73
C SER A 142 18.45 3.69 -5.73
N GLY A 143 18.18 3.58 -4.42
CA GLY A 143 19.19 3.81 -3.39
C GLY A 143 20.43 2.90 -3.53
N ILE A 144 20.23 1.61 -3.80
CA ILE A 144 21.33 0.66 -4.05
C ILE A 144 22.14 1.07 -5.29
N LEU A 145 21.46 1.39 -6.40
CA LEU A 145 22.10 1.79 -7.65
C LEU A 145 22.91 3.08 -7.49
N ALA A 146 22.42 4.04 -6.71
CA ALA A 146 23.13 5.28 -6.41
C ALA A 146 24.37 5.05 -5.54
N LEU A 147 24.31 4.09 -4.62
CA LEU A 147 25.41 3.78 -3.70
C LEU A 147 26.54 2.99 -4.36
N VAL A 148 26.31 2.27 -5.45
CA VAL A 148 27.37 1.47 -6.10
C VAL A 148 28.50 2.39 -6.60
N PRO A 149 29.76 2.17 -6.16
CA PRO A 149 30.88 3.04 -6.52
C PRO A 149 31.25 2.91 -8.01
N PRO A 150 31.68 4.01 -8.66
CA PRO A 150 32.25 3.99 -10.00
C PRO A 150 33.48 3.08 -10.09
N GLU A 151 33.73 2.50 -11.28
CA GLU A 151 34.84 1.54 -11.50
C GLU A 151 36.23 2.14 -11.27
N HIS A 152 36.35 3.46 -11.33
CA HIS A 152 37.62 4.19 -11.26
C HIS A 152 38.00 4.63 -9.84
N GLU A 153 37.15 4.41 -8.82
CA GLU A 153 37.46 4.76 -7.44
C GLU A 153 37.95 3.55 -6.64
N ALA A 154 39.03 3.72 -5.87
CA ALA A 154 39.53 2.71 -4.94
C ALA A 154 38.42 2.30 -3.98
N THR A 155 38.02 1.02 -4.04
CA THR A 155 36.85 0.42 -3.39
C THR A 155 36.47 1.06 -2.05
N PRO A 156 35.50 2.00 -2.03
CA PRO A 156 35.04 2.58 -0.78
C PRO A 156 34.16 1.55 -0.08
N LEU A 157 34.76 0.79 0.84
CA LEU A 157 34.11 -0.26 1.65
C LEU A 157 32.74 0.20 2.19
N TRP A 158 32.60 1.46 2.59
CA TRP A 158 31.38 1.98 3.22
C TRP A 158 30.19 2.05 2.27
N ARG A 159 30.42 2.33 0.98
CA ARG A 159 29.37 2.36 -0.04
C ARG A 159 28.79 0.97 -0.27
N TRP A 160 29.65 -0.06 -0.30
CA TRP A 160 29.22 -1.45 -0.39
C TRP A 160 28.48 -1.93 0.87
N THR A 161 28.95 -1.55 2.06
CA THR A 161 28.23 -1.89 3.30
C THR A 161 26.86 -1.23 3.35
N ALA A 162 26.73 0.03 2.90
CA ALA A 162 25.46 0.73 2.84
C ALA A 162 24.51 0.07 1.84
N ALA A 163 24.98 -0.24 0.63
CA ALA A 163 24.21 -0.96 -0.38
C ALA A 163 23.74 -2.34 0.13
N GLY A 164 24.63 -3.09 0.79
CA GLY A 164 24.31 -4.38 1.40
C GLY A 164 23.27 -4.27 2.51
N ALA A 165 23.37 -3.25 3.38
CA ALA A 165 22.40 -3.02 4.45
C ALA A 165 21.00 -2.70 3.92
N VAL A 166 20.90 -1.87 2.88
CA VAL A 166 19.62 -1.55 2.22
C VAL A 166 19.03 -2.82 1.59
N ALA A 167 19.82 -3.58 0.84
CA ALA A 167 19.38 -4.83 0.23
C ALA A 167 18.88 -5.84 1.27
N ALA A 168 19.63 -6.04 2.36
CA ALA A 168 19.26 -6.94 3.44
C ALA A 168 17.95 -6.53 4.12
N THR A 169 17.72 -5.23 4.31
CA THR A 169 16.48 -4.70 4.90
C THR A 169 15.27 -4.97 4.01
N VAL A 170 15.38 -4.72 2.70
CA VAL A 170 14.30 -4.99 1.74
C VAL A 170 13.94 -6.47 1.72
N VAL A 171 14.96 -7.34 1.66
CA VAL A 171 14.77 -8.79 1.68
C VAL A 171 14.15 -9.23 3.01
N GLY A 172 14.64 -8.72 4.14
CA GLY A 172 14.11 -9.05 5.47
C GLY A 172 12.64 -8.68 5.63
N ILE A 173 12.22 -7.50 5.15
CA ILE A 173 10.81 -7.08 5.15
C ILE A 173 9.97 -7.98 4.24
N GLY A 174 10.48 -8.34 3.06
CA GLY A 174 9.82 -9.26 2.14
C GLY A 174 9.60 -10.64 2.77
N VAL A 175 10.63 -11.22 3.38
CA VAL A 175 10.57 -12.52 4.06
C VAL A 175 9.60 -12.46 5.25
N ALA A 176 9.65 -11.41 6.07
CA ALA A 176 8.77 -11.26 7.23
C ALA A 176 7.27 -11.14 6.85
N ARG A 177 6.97 -10.65 5.65
CA ARG A 177 5.59 -10.58 5.12
C ARG A 177 5.10 -11.90 4.52
N VAL A 178 6.01 -12.73 4.01
CA VAL A 178 5.69 -14.04 3.42
C VAL A 178 5.64 -15.12 4.49
N TRP A 179 6.44 -15.01 5.56
CA TRP A 179 6.44 -15.99 6.64
C TRP A 179 5.14 -15.89 7.44
N PRO A 180 4.26 -16.92 7.43
CA PRO A 180 3.09 -16.91 8.27
C PRO A 180 3.58 -16.96 9.71
N ARG A 181 3.31 -15.91 10.49
CA ARG A 181 3.46 -15.97 11.94
C ARG A 181 2.54 -17.09 12.41
N GLY A 182 3.12 -18.25 12.68
CA GLY A 182 2.44 -19.39 13.28
C GLY A 182 1.69 -18.91 14.51
N ARG A 183 0.39 -19.20 14.54
CA ARG A 183 -0.53 -18.88 15.63
C ARG A 183 0.11 -19.28 16.97
N ARG A 184 0.23 -18.32 17.89
CA ARG A 184 0.25 -18.60 19.33
C ARG A 184 -1.04 -18.05 19.90
#